data_AF-A0A443KCB1-F1
#
_entry.id   AF-A0A443KCB1-F1
#
_cell.length_a   1.000
_cell.length_b   1.000
_cell.length_c   1.000
_cell.angle_alpha   90.00
_cell.angle_beta   90.00
_cell.angle_gamma   90.00
#
_symmetry.space_group_name_H-M   'P 1'
#
loop_
_entity.id
_entity.type
_entity.pdbx_description
1 polymer ?
#
loop_
_entity_poly.entity_id
_entity_poly.type
_entity_poly.pdbx_seq_one_letter_code
_entity_poly.pdbx_strand_id
1 'polypeptide(L)'
;MTDYQEMTTKQLQEERLKIEKALAQASERDLTNALDEVTTLLSGKYGLRLDQFISFVETQAPRKRKDSTRSKPRKIWQHPIREGKIWTGRGRRPHWVDEFEVQPIDAPPENGSENNA
;
A
#
# COMPACT_ATOMS: atom_id res chain seq x y z
N MET A 1 42.97 5.49 -8.52
CA MET A 1 41.88 6.36 -8.96
C MET A 1 41.49 5.86 -10.34
N THR A 2 40.32 5.23 -10.49
CA THR A 2 39.89 4.70 -11.79
C THR A 2 39.47 5.87 -12.68
N ASP A 3 40.09 6.01 -13.85
CA ASP A 3 39.78 7.11 -14.75
C ASP A 3 38.75 6.66 -15.79
N TYR A 4 37.51 7.15 -15.65
CA TYR A 4 36.37 6.72 -16.46
C TYR A 4 36.29 7.45 -17.81
N GLN A 5 37.00 8.57 -17.98
CA GLN A 5 36.91 9.41 -19.18
C GLN A 5 37.64 8.78 -20.38
N GLU A 6 38.67 7.98 -20.13
CA GLU A 6 39.48 7.29 -21.17
C GLU A 6 38.88 5.93 -21.56
N MET A 7 37.80 5.48 -20.91
CA MET A 7 37.20 4.16 -21.15
C MET A 7 36.20 4.20 -22.31
N THR A 8 36.23 3.15 -23.13
CA THR A 8 35.20 2.94 -24.15
C THR A 8 33.85 2.58 -23.52
N THR A 9 32.75 2.79 -24.25
CA THR A 9 31.39 2.46 -23.79
C THR A 9 31.25 1.00 -23.35
N LYS A 10 31.91 0.07 -24.03
CA LYS A 10 31.94 -1.36 -23.67
C LYS A 10 32.65 -1.59 -22.33
N GLN A 11 33.81 -0.96 -22.13
CA GLN A 11 34.55 -1.07 -20.87
C GLN A 11 33.77 -0.48 -19.70
N LEU A 12 33.09 0.65 -19.89
CA LEU A 12 32.21 1.23 -18.87
C LEU A 12 31.03 0.32 -18.52
N GLN A 13 30.46 -0.38 -19.51
CA GLN A 13 29.42 -1.38 -19.27
C GLN A 13 29.93 -2.58 -18.48
N GLU A 14 31.12 -3.09 -18.81
CA GLU A 14 31.76 -4.18 -18.07
C GLU A 14 32.08 -3.80 -16.62
N GLU A 15 32.64 -2.61 -16.39
CA GLU A 15 32.91 -2.10 -15.04
C GLU A 15 31.63 -1.90 -14.25
N ARG A 16 30.57 -1.38 -14.87
CA ARG A 16 29.24 -1.29 -14.25
C ARG A 16 28.75 -2.66 -13.77
N LEU A 17 28.83 -3.69 -14.62
CA LEU A 17 28.40 -5.04 -14.25
C LEU A 17 29.22 -5.61 -13.07
N LYS A 18 30.53 -5.34 -13.04
CA LYS A 18 31.39 -5.73 -11.91
C LYS A 18 30.97 -5.01 -10.63
N ILE A 19 30.68 -3.71 -10.70
CA ILE A 19 30.22 -2.91 -9.57
C ILE A 19 28.87 -3.42 -9.08
N GLU A 20 27.91 -3.68 -9.96
CA GLU A 20 26.60 -4.22 -9.59
C GLU A 20 26.75 -5.58 -8.88
N LYS A 21 27.61 -6.46 -9.39
CA LYS A 21 27.91 -7.74 -8.74
C LYS A 21 28.59 -7.56 -7.38
N ALA A 22 29.56 -6.65 -7.29
CA ALA A 22 30.25 -6.35 -6.04
C ALA A 22 29.28 -5.76 -5.00
N LEU A 23 28.36 -4.90 -5.41
CA LEU A 23 27.33 -4.30 -4.57
C LEU A 23 26.36 -5.36 -4.05
N ALA A 24 25.90 -6.27 -4.92
CA ALA A 24 25.03 -7.38 -4.52
C ALA A 24 25.71 -8.32 -3.50
N GLN A 25 27.01 -8.60 -3.70
CA GLN A 25 27.77 -9.39 -2.73
C GLN A 25 28.04 -8.63 -1.43
N ALA A 26 28.27 -7.31 -1.49
CA ALA A 26 28.46 -6.49 -0.30
C ALA A 26 27.17 -6.43 0.52
N SER A 27 26.02 -6.22 -0.12
CA SER A 27 24.73 -6.18 0.60
C SER A 27 24.37 -7.51 1.25
N GLU A 28 24.70 -8.64 0.62
CA GLU A 28 24.52 -9.97 1.22
C GLU A 28 25.45 -10.18 2.44
N ARG A 29 26.70 -9.71 2.36
CA ARG A 29 27.63 -9.71 3.51
C ARG A 29 27.11 -8.80 4.64
N ASP A 30 26.61 -7.61 4.31
CA ASP A 30 26.09 -6.68 5.30
C ASP A 30 24.85 -7.25 5.99
N LEU A 31 23.96 -7.91 5.24
CA LEU A 31 22.78 -8.59 5.78
C LEU A 31 23.17 -9.73 6.72
N THR A 32 24.11 -10.59 6.30
CA THR A 32 24.57 -11.73 7.13
C THR A 32 25.27 -11.26 8.40
N ASN A 33 26.12 -10.24 8.31
CA ASN A 33 26.75 -9.61 9.47
C ASN A 33 25.71 -9.05 10.44
N ALA A 34 24.71 -8.32 9.93
CA ALA A 34 23.63 -7.78 10.76
C ALA A 34 22.83 -8.89 11.47
N LEU A 35 22.53 -10.00 10.81
CA LEU A 35 21.85 -11.13 11.42
C LEU A 35 22.71 -11.83 12.48
N ASP A 36 24.02 -11.97 12.25
CA ASP A 36 24.95 -12.58 13.19
C ASP A 36 25.12 -11.70 14.45
N GLU A 37 25.22 -10.39 14.27
CA GLU A 37 25.24 -9.43 15.38
C GLU A 37 23.98 -9.53 16.24
N VAL A 38 22.80 -9.54 15.61
CA VAL A 38 21.52 -9.69 16.33
C VAL A 38 21.48 -11.02 17.07
N THR A 39 21.89 -12.11 16.43
CA THR A 39 21.88 -13.46 17.03
C THR A 39 22.82 -13.55 18.22
N THR A 40 24.03 -12.98 18.09
CA THR A 40 25.04 -12.92 19.14
C THR A 40 24.56 -12.09 20.33
N LEU A 41 23.94 -10.95 20.07
CA LEU A 41 23.37 -10.10 21.13
C LEU A 41 22.22 -10.78 21.87
N LEU A 42 21.28 -11.41 21.14
CA LEU A 42 20.16 -12.14 21.72
C LEU A 42 20.62 -13.32 22.59
N SER A 43 21.56 -14.12 22.06
CA SER A 43 22.08 -15.30 22.75
C SER A 43 22.94 -14.90 23.95
N GLY A 44 23.86 -13.95 23.78
CA GLY A 44 24.81 -13.56 24.81
C GLY A 44 24.19 -12.78 25.96
N LYS A 45 23.27 -11.86 25.69
CA LYS A 45 22.67 -11.02 26.74
C LYS A 45 21.44 -11.64 27.37
N TYR A 46 20.62 -12.34 26.58
CA TYR A 46 19.29 -12.75 26.99
C TYR A 46 19.06 -14.26 26.93
N GLY A 47 20.01 -15.04 26.40
CA GLY A 47 19.84 -16.49 26.21
C GLY A 47 18.71 -16.85 25.24
N LEU A 48 18.29 -15.90 24.39
CA LEU A 48 17.17 -16.08 23.47
C LEU A 48 17.65 -16.53 22.09
N ARG A 49 16.86 -17.39 21.45
CA ARG A 49 17.08 -17.79 20.06
C ARG A 49 16.37 -16.81 19.12
N LEU A 50 16.95 -16.58 17.95
CA LEU A 50 16.40 -15.67 16.93
C LEU A 50 14.95 -16.04 16.54
N ASP A 51 14.65 -17.33 16.38
CA ASP A 51 13.30 -17.83 16.04
C ASP A 51 12.24 -17.44 17.10
N GLN A 52 12.59 -17.55 18.37
CA GLN A 52 11.69 -17.15 19.47
C GLN A 52 11.46 -15.64 19.47
N PHE A 53 12.50 -14.85 19.17
CA PHE A 53 12.38 -13.40 19.04
C PHE A 53 11.45 -13.00 17.89
N ILE A 54 11.59 -13.63 16.71
CA ILE A 54 10.74 -13.36 15.56
C ILE A 54 9.29 -13.73 15.86
N SER A 55 9.03 -14.91 16.45
CA SER A 55 7.69 -15.33 16.86
C SER A 55 7.04 -14.36 17.85
N PHE A 56 7.83 -13.87 18.82
CA PHE A 56 7.37 -12.86 19.76
C PHE A 56 7.00 -11.54 19.05
N VAL A 57 7.84 -11.06 18.13
CA VAL A 57 7.55 -9.82 17.39
C VAL A 57 6.33 -9.96 16.48
N GLU A 58 6.17 -11.10 15.81
CA GLU A 58 5.02 -11.37 14.94
C GLU A 58 3.70 -11.40 15.72
N THR A 59 3.70 -12.00 16.91
CA THR A 59 2.52 -12.03 17.78
C THR A 59 2.18 -10.69 18.41
N GLN A 60 3.17 -9.81 18.61
CA GLN A 60 3.00 -8.45 19.12
C GLN A 60 2.67 -7.43 18.03
N ALA A 61 2.82 -7.79 16.74
CA ALA A 61 2.49 -6.89 15.64
C ALA A 61 0.99 -6.51 15.72
N PRO A 62 0.65 -5.21 15.76
CA PRO A 62 -0.74 -4.78 15.82
C PRO A 62 -1.46 -5.35 14.60
N ARG A 63 -2.46 -6.20 14.84
CA ARG A 63 -3.33 -6.72 13.78
C ARG A 63 -3.83 -5.52 12.99
N LYS A 64 -3.44 -5.43 11.70
CA LYS A 64 -3.97 -4.41 10.79
C LYS A 64 -5.48 -4.49 10.90
N ARG A 65 -6.10 -3.48 11.51
CA ARG A 65 -7.56 -3.39 11.53
C ARG A 65 -7.95 -3.38 10.07
N LYS A 66 -8.70 -4.41 9.64
CA LYS A 66 -9.28 -4.46 8.31
C LYS A 66 -10.10 -3.18 8.18
N ASP A 67 -9.56 -2.19 7.48
CA ASP A 67 -10.32 -1.00 7.11
C ASP A 67 -11.53 -1.53 6.37
N SER A 68 -12.67 -1.50 7.07
CA SER A 68 -13.95 -1.77 6.45
C SER A 68 -14.08 -0.73 5.35
N THR A 69 -13.84 -1.15 4.12
CA THR A 69 -14.05 -0.31 2.94
C THR A 69 -15.50 0.15 3.00
N ARG A 70 -15.69 1.38 3.51
CA ARG A 70 -16.99 1.99 3.70
C ARG A 70 -17.56 2.26 2.31
N SER A 71 -18.25 1.27 1.75
CA SER A 71 -18.82 1.33 0.40
C SER A 71 -19.59 2.64 0.21
N LYS A 72 -19.19 3.44 -0.80
CA LYS A 72 -19.86 4.72 -1.12
C LYS A 72 -21.37 4.45 -1.32
N PRO A 73 -22.27 5.32 -0.78
CA PRO A 73 -23.70 5.14 -0.99
C PRO A 73 -24.01 5.35 -2.49
N ARG A 74 -24.61 4.33 -3.11
CA ARG A 74 -24.83 4.30 -4.57
C ARG A 74 -26.07 5.07 -5.03
N LYS A 75 -26.92 5.59 -4.13
CA LYS A 75 -28.20 6.19 -4.52
C LYS A 75 -28.51 7.41 -3.66
N ILE A 76 -28.82 8.52 -4.31
CA ILE A 76 -29.13 9.80 -3.68
C ILE A 76 -30.55 10.20 -4.10
N TRP A 77 -31.40 10.54 -3.15
CA TRP A 77 -32.78 10.99 -3.38
C TRP A 77 -32.89 12.46 -2.98
N GLN A 78 -33.47 13.29 -3.84
CA GLN A 78 -33.64 14.73 -3.61
C GLN A 78 -35.13 15.07 -3.53
N HIS A 79 -35.52 15.85 -2.51
CA HIS A 79 -36.90 16.27 -2.33
C HIS A 79 -37.35 17.21 -3.47
N PRO A 80 -38.52 16.99 -4.11
CA PRO A 80 -38.91 17.73 -5.31
C PRO A 80 -39.27 19.21 -5.06
N ILE A 81 -39.79 19.53 -3.87
CA ILE A 81 -40.28 20.88 -3.53
C ILE A 81 -39.31 21.70 -2.66
N ARG A 82 -38.38 21.06 -1.95
CA ARG A 82 -37.44 21.74 -1.05
C ARG A 82 -36.02 21.39 -1.44
N GLU A 83 -35.38 22.32 -2.14
CA GLU A 83 -33.96 22.24 -2.44
C GLU A 83 -33.15 22.11 -1.14
N GLY A 84 -32.28 21.11 -1.06
CA GLY A 84 -31.42 20.85 0.10
C GLY A 84 -31.83 19.67 1.00
N LYS A 85 -33.05 19.12 0.88
CA LYS A 85 -33.41 17.86 1.55
C LYS A 85 -32.97 16.67 0.69
N ILE A 86 -31.85 16.07 1.06
CA ILE A 86 -31.23 14.96 0.35
C ILE A 86 -31.14 13.76 1.29
N TRP A 87 -31.55 12.59 0.82
CA TRP A 87 -31.34 11.33 1.52
C TRP A 87 -30.39 10.44 0.70
N THR A 88 -29.34 9.91 1.32
CA THR A 88 -28.28 9.15 0.63
C THR A 88 -28.49 7.63 0.73
N GLY A 89 -29.70 7.19 1.08
CA GLY A 89 -30.02 5.77 1.29
C GLY A 89 -29.37 5.15 2.53
N ARG A 90 -28.70 5.94 3.37
CA ARG A 90 -28.14 5.52 4.65
C ARG A 90 -29.06 5.92 5.80
N GLY A 91 -29.33 4.98 6.70
CA GLY A 91 -30.21 5.20 7.85
C GLY A 91 -31.70 5.10 7.52
N ARG A 92 -32.57 5.49 8.47
CA ARG A 92 -34.03 5.39 8.34
C ARG A 92 -34.53 6.24 7.17
N ARG A 93 -35.33 5.62 6.28
CA ARG A 93 -35.97 6.29 5.13
C ARG A 93 -36.89 7.42 5.61
N PRO A 94 -36.70 8.66 5.15
CA PRO A 94 -37.60 9.76 5.45
C PRO A 94 -38.97 9.57 4.80
N HIS A 95 -40.04 10.01 5.48
CA HIS A 95 -41.42 9.80 5.02
C HIS A 95 -41.72 10.42 3.65
N TRP A 96 -41.12 11.58 3.36
CA TRP A 96 -41.29 12.29 2.09
C TRP A 96 -40.80 11.49 0.86
N VAL A 97 -39.90 10.51 1.03
CA VAL A 97 -39.40 9.71 -0.09
C VAL A 97 -40.53 8.83 -0.66
N ASP A 98 -41.46 8.38 0.19
CA ASP A 98 -42.62 7.58 -0.20
C ASP A 98 -43.79 8.45 -0.65
N GLU A 99 -44.08 9.53 0.08
CA GLU A 99 -45.18 10.46 -0.22
C GLU A 99 -45.06 11.11 -1.60
N PHE A 100 -43.83 11.38 -2.04
CA PHE A 100 -43.55 12.07 -3.31
C PHE A 100 -43.02 11.13 -4.40
N GLU A 101 -43.02 9.81 -4.16
CA GLU A 101 -42.55 8.78 -5.11
C GLU A 101 -41.20 9.12 -5.77
N VAL A 102 -40.27 9.63 -4.96
CA VAL A 102 -39.01 10.20 -5.47
C VAL A 102 -38.10 9.06 -5.94
N GLN A 103 -37.68 9.12 -7.20
CA GLN A 103 -36.72 8.17 -7.76
C GLN A 103 -35.28 8.52 -7.35
N PRO A 104 -34.41 7.52 -7.12
CA PRO A 104 -33.01 7.77 -6.86
C PRO A 104 -32.37 8.42 -8.09
N ILE A 105 -31.67 9.51 -7.88
CA ILE A 105 -30.79 10.12 -8.87
C ILE A 105 -29.54 9.24 -8.89
N ASP A 106 -29.38 8.45 -9.96
CA ASP A 106 -28.14 7.72 -10.20
C ASP A 106 -27.07 8.73 -10.63
N ALA A 107 -25.87 8.63 -10.05
CA ALA A 107 -24.78 9.55 -10.41
C ALA A 107 -24.46 9.42 -11.91
N PRO A 108 -24.10 10.50 -12.62
CA PRO A 108 -23.77 10.42 -14.05
C PRO A 108 -22.65 9.40 -14.29
N PRO A 109 -22.67 8.64 -15.40
CA PRO A 109 -21.55 7.79 -15.74
C PRO A 109 -20.30 8.67 -15.95
N GLU A 110 -19.18 8.30 -15.33
CA GLU A 110 -17.85 8.80 -15.69
C GLU A 110 -17.59 8.43 -17.16
N ASN A 111 -17.93 9.33 -18.10
CA ASN A 111 -17.45 9.22 -19.47
C ASN A 111 -16.11 9.92 -19.58
N GLY A 112 -15.07 9.17 -19.23
CA GLY A 112 -13.69 9.44 -19.63
C GLY A 112 -13.01 8.12 -19.95
N SER A 113 -12.83 7.87 -21.27
CA SER A 113 -11.83 6.98 -21.90
C SER A 113 -12.41 6.09 -23.01
N GLU A 114 -11.66 6.06 -24.12
CA GLU A 114 -11.67 5.06 -25.21
C GLU A 114 -12.63 5.29 -26.40
N ASN A 115 -12.29 6.28 -27.24
CA ASN A 115 -12.49 6.14 -28.68
C ASN A 115 -11.24 5.46 -29.26
N ASN A 116 -11.37 4.18 -29.61
CA ASN A 116 -10.42 3.45 -30.46
C ASN A 116 -11.25 2.66 -31.50
N ALA A 117 -11.47 3.27 -32.65
CA ALA A 117 -11.80 2.64 -33.95
C ALA A 117 -11.88 3.74 -35.02
#